data_AF-A0A2H1H0W6-F1
#
_entry.id   AF-A0A2H1H0W6-F1
#
_cell.length_a   1.000
_cell.length_b   1.000
_cell.length_c   1.000
_cell.angle_alpha   90.00
_cell.angle_beta   90.00
_cell.angle_gamma   90.00
#
_symmetry.space_group_name_H-M   'P 1'
#
loop_
_entity.id
_entity.type
_entity.pdbx_description
1 polymer ?
#
loop_
_entity_poly.entity_id
_entity_poly.type
_entity_poly.pdbx_seq_one_letter_code
_entity_poly.pdbx_strand_id
1 'polypeptide(L)'
;MRFPLLLTTLLSALTSARILTSTDPLGQPAAHVHKAANFVRAEYHMLEFHDQPVKENTYYIAYVVRFETAARGMIVFQWKTYDEKFVVDDDIPARLVFQSNNDVKTDPSNADKGIKAWEEKITLGKTYRFGIIVNTSQKHGYFQMYVDGHDVTGRIKGNYLPGGTKGAASPKVGFYGAEEGVQDSYVYDVVLGTRMKDIQEVAGIPGGW
;
A
#
# COMPACT_ATOMS: atom_id res chain seq x y z
N MET A 1 -7.40 0.86 -45.65
CA MET A 1 -8.33 0.49 -44.55
C MET A 1 -7.73 0.97 -43.24
N ARG A 2 -8.34 1.99 -42.61
CA ARG A 2 -7.97 2.43 -41.26
C ARG A 2 -8.79 1.61 -40.27
N PHE A 3 -8.14 0.73 -39.52
CA PHE A 3 -8.77 0.08 -38.37
C PHE A 3 -8.96 1.13 -37.25
N PRO A 4 -10.12 1.16 -36.57
CA PRO A 4 -10.37 2.13 -35.53
C PRO A 4 -9.59 1.73 -34.28
N LEU A 5 -8.50 2.45 -34.01
CA LEU A 5 -7.68 2.29 -32.80
C LEU A 5 -8.45 2.65 -31.51
N LEU A 6 -9.67 3.20 -31.63
CA LEU A 6 -10.50 3.63 -30.50
C LEU A 6 -11.30 2.49 -29.84
N LEU A 7 -11.54 1.35 -30.52
CA LEU A 7 -12.40 0.30 -29.96
C LEU A 7 -11.62 -0.74 -29.14
N THR A 8 -10.35 -0.98 -29.48
CA THR A 8 -9.48 -1.93 -28.76
C THR A 8 -8.97 -1.39 -27.42
N THR A 9 -8.72 -0.08 -27.33
CA THR A 9 -8.30 0.56 -26.06
C THR A 9 -9.43 0.59 -25.03
N LEU A 10 -10.66 0.89 -25.44
CA LEU A 10 -11.83 0.90 -24.54
C LEU A 10 -12.14 -0.50 -23.96
N LEU A 11 -12.04 -1.56 -24.77
CA LEU A 11 -12.33 -2.93 -24.32
C LEU A 11 -11.25 -3.49 -23.37
N SER A 12 -10.00 -3.07 -23.54
CA SER A 12 -8.88 -3.47 -22.67
C SER A 12 -8.97 -2.89 -21.25
N ALA A 13 -9.62 -1.72 -21.11
CA ALA A 13 -9.85 -1.06 -19.82
C ALA A 13 -10.95 -1.70 -18.98
N LEU A 14 -11.68 -2.68 -19.50
CA LEU A 14 -12.72 -3.39 -18.76
C LEU A 14 -12.34 -4.84 -18.40
N THR A 15 -11.16 -5.32 -18.85
CA THR A 15 -10.85 -6.76 -18.83
C THR A 15 -9.46 -7.11 -18.27
N SER A 16 -8.73 -6.16 -17.67
CA SER A 16 -7.40 -6.46 -17.14
C SER A 16 -7.10 -5.76 -15.82
N ALA A 17 -6.17 -6.35 -15.06
CA ALA A 17 -5.45 -5.68 -13.98
C ALA A 17 -4.03 -5.35 -14.46
N ARG A 18 -3.59 -4.09 -14.28
CA ARG A 18 -2.32 -3.60 -14.84
C ARG A 18 -1.75 -2.41 -14.06
N ILE A 19 -0.45 -2.24 -14.17
CA ILE A 19 0.28 -1.05 -13.71
C ILE A 19 1.12 -0.58 -14.88
N LEU A 20 0.81 0.60 -15.44
CA LEU A 20 1.47 1.14 -16.62
C LEU A 20 1.85 2.61 -16.40
N THR A 21 2.95 3.06 -17.02
CA THR A 21 3.25 4.50 -17.10
C THR A 21 2.16 5.22 -17.90
N SER A 22 1.65 6.32 -17.37
CA SER A 22 0.57 7.14 -17.95
C SER A 22 0.68 8.59 -17.45
N THR A 23 -0.36 9.38 -17.71
CA THR A 23 -0.62 10.68 -17.10
C THR A 23 -1.92 10.64 -16.32
N ASP A 24 -1.99 11.30 -15.17
CA ASP A 24 -3.22 11.48 -14.42
C ASP A 24 -4.20 12.44 -15.14
N PRO A 25 -5.46 12.61 -14.65
CA PRO A 25 -6.42 13.51 -15.26
C PRO A 25 -6.03 14.99 -15.27
N LEU A 26 -4.97 15.37 -14.53
CA LEU A 26 -4.41 16.72 -14.49
C LEU A 26 -3.18 16.86 -15.40
N GLY A 27 -2.78 15.80 -16.10
CA GLY A 27 -1.64 15.77 -17.01
C GLY A 27 -0.29 15.46 -16.36
N GLN A 28 -0.25 15.11 -15.07
CA GLN A 28 0.98 14.77 -14.37
C GLN A 28 1.39 13.32 -14.69
N PRO A 29 2.65 13.06 -15.09
CA PRO A 29 3.15 11.69 -15.26
C PRO A 29 3.03 10.87 -13.98
N ALA A 30 2.55 9.63 -14.10
CA ALA A 30 2.36 8.70 -12.99
C ALA A 30 2.31 7.24 -13.47
N ALA A 31 2.43 6.28 -12.56
CA ALA A 31 2.01 4.91 -12.77
C ALA A 31 0.49 4.80 -12.57
N HIS A 32 -0.24 4.49 -13.63
CA HIS A 32 -1.66 4.17 -13.57
C HIS A 32 -1.83 2.73 -13.10
N VAL A 33 -2.38 2.57 -11.89
CA VAL A 33 -2.79 1.29 -11.33
C VAL A 33 -4.26 1.11 -11.65
N HIS A 34 -4.56 0.12 -12.48
CA HIS A 34 -5.91 -0.19 -12.93
C HIS A 34 -6.26 -1.63 -12.54
N LYS A 35 -7.40 -1.80 -11.89
CA LYS A 35 -7.96 -3.10 -11.55
C LYS A 35 -9.39 -3.18 -12.08
N ALA A 36 -9.60 -3.97 -13.13
CA ALA A 36 -10.93 -4.29 -13.61
C ALA A 36 -11.74 -5.12 -12.58
N ALA A 37 -13.06 -5.15 -12.77
CA ALA A 37 -13.95 -6.00 -11.98
C ALA A 37 -13.55 -7.48 -12.11
N ASN A 38 -13.83 -8.28 -11.07
CA ASN A 38 -13.50 -9.71 -10.95
C ASN A 38 -12.01 -10.06 -10.90
N PHE A 39 -11.10 -9.09 -11.06
CA PHE A 39 -9.69 -9.31 -10.73
C PHE A 39 -9.51 -9.18 -9.22
N VAL A 40 -8.66 -10.03 -8.65
CA VAL A 40 -8.35 -9.98 -7.21
C VAL A 40 -7.41 -8.82 -6.90
N ARG A 41 -6.48 -8.48 -7.80
CA ARG A 41 -5.42 -7.50 -7.52
C ARG A 41 -4.81 -6.82 -8.72
N ALA A 42 -4.31 -5.60 -8.50
CA ALA A 42 -3.29 -4.92 -9.29
C ALA A 42 -2.31 -4.27 -8.29
N GLU A 43 -1.18 -4.93 -8.00
CA GLU A 43 -0.26 -4.51 -6.92
C GLU A 43 1.19 -4.52 -7.37
N TYR A 44 1.94 -3.53 -6.91
CA TYR A 44 3.40 -3.48 -6.99
C TYR A 44 4.02 -4.00 -5.70
N HIS A 45 4.91 -4.98 -5.82
CA HIS A 45 5.73 -5.49 -4.73
C HIS A 45 7.04 -4.70 -4.70
N MET A 46 7.34 -4.01 -3.59
CA MET A 46 8.50 -3.11 -3.53
C MET A 46 9.83 -3.83 -3.26
N LEU A 47 9.78 -5.06 -2.74
CA LEU A 47 10.95 -5.89 -2.49
C LEU A 47 10.87 -7.17 -3.30
N GLU A 48 11.93 -7.46 -4.05
CA GLU A 48 12.15 -8.76 -4.68
C GLU A 48 12.47 -9.84 -3.64
N PHE A 49 12.35 -11.12 -4.02
CA PHE A 49 12.51 -12.25 -3.11
C PHE A 49 13.89 -12.32 -2.41
N HIS A 50 14.92 -11.73 -3.00
CA HIS A 50 16.27 -11.69 -2.41
C HIS A 50 16.50 -10.50 -1.46
N ASP A 51 15.71 -9.42 -1.60
CA ASP A 51 15.80 -8.18 -0.81
C ASP A 51 14.78 -8.14 0.34
N GLN A 52 14.12 -9.27 0.60
CA GLN A 52 13.05 -9.37 1.58
C GLN A 52 13.54 -8.95 2.98
N PRO A 53 12.63 -8.44 3.82
CA PRO A 53 12.88 -8.00 5.17
C PRO A 53 13.58 -9.06 6.02
N VAL A 54 14.45 -8.56 6.89
CA VAL A 54 15.13 -9.33 7.94
C VAL A 54 14.59 -8.90 9.30
N LYS A 55 14.69 -9.81 10.28
CA LYS A 55 14.35 -9.50 11.67
C LYS A 55 15.17 -8.34 12.22
N GLU A 56 14.62 -7.64 13.21
CA GLU A 56 15.32 -6.57 13.96
C GLU A 56 15.79 -5.40 13.08
N ASN A 57 15.04 -5.07 12.04
CA ASN A 57 15.32 -3.93 11.17
C ASN A 57 14.15 -2.96 11.11
N THR A 58 14.38 -1.74 10.63
CA THR A 58 13.32 -0.74 10.42
C THR A 58 13.28 -0.36 8.95
N TYR A 59 12.11 -0.52 8.35
CA TYR A 59 11.83 -0.17 6.97
C TYR A 59 11.03 1.12 6.93
N TYR A 60 11.45 2.03 6.07
CA TYR A 60 10.81 3.32 5.86
C TYR A 60 10.27 3.32 4.44
N ILE A 61 8.95 3.38 4.30
CA ILE A 61 8.24 3.32 3.02
C ILE A 61 7.55 4.66 2.83
N ALA A 62 7.58 5.21 1.62
CA ALA A 62 6.68 6.29 1.27
C ALA A 62 6.16 6.13 -0.14
N TYR A 63 4.94 6.60 -0.36
CA TYR A 63 4.39 6.71 -1.69
C TYR A 63 3.38 7.84 -1.81
N VAL A 64 3.30 8.40 -3.00
CA VAL A 64 2.33 9.45 -3.36
C VAL A 64 1.29 8.84 -4.28
N VAL A 65 0.01 9.05 -3.97
CA VAL A 65 -1.09 8.45 -4.72
C VAL A 65 -2.29 9.36 -4.84
N ARG A 66 -2.98 9.27 -5.98
CA ARG A 66 -4.29 9.88 -6.24
C ARG A 66 -5.26 8.77 -6.61
N PHE A 67 -6.30 8.56 -5.81
CA PHE A 67 -7.35 7.58 -6.09
C PHE A 67 -8.46 8.23 -6.91
N GLU A 68 -8.77 7.71 -8.09
CA GLU A 68 -9.94 8.15 -8.87
C GLU A 68 -11.17 7.32 -8.51
N THR A 69 -10.99 6.01 -8.37
CA THR A 69 -12.01 5.07 -7.91
C THR A 69 -11.40 4.05 -6.97
N ALA A 70 -12.09 3.74 -5.88
CA ALA A 70 -11.72 2.69 -4.95
C ALA A 70 -12.99 2.13 -4.27
N ALA A 71 -13.15 0.82 -4.34
CA ALA A 71 -14.26 0.13 -3.69
C ALA A 71 -14.04 0.05 -2.18
N ARG A 72 -15.15 0.00 -1.44
CA ARG A 72 -15.13 -0.29 -0.01
C ARG A 72 -14.51 -1.67 0.24
N GLY A 73 -13.63 -1.76 1.23
CA GLY A 73 -12.91 -2.98 1.59
C GLY A 73 -11.62 -3.21 0.79
N MET A 74 -11.28 -2.33 -0.15
CA MET A 74 -10.06 -2.45 -0.96
C MET A 74 -8.81 -2.20 -0.11
N ILE A 75 -7.85 -3.12 -0.11
CA ILE A 75 -6.53 -2.91 0.48
C ILE A 75 -5.69 -2.14 -0.52
N VAL A 76 -5.15 -0.99 -0.10
CA VAL A 76 -4.34 -0.10 -0.96
C VAL A 76 -2.86 -0.03 -0.60
N PHE A 77 -2.54 -0.51 0.61
CA PHE A 77 -1.20 -0.85 1.04
C PHE A 77 -1.28 -2.10 1.92
N GLN A 78 -0.30 -2.99 1.79
CA GLN A 78 -0.12 -4.08 2.73
C GLN A 78 1.36 -4.36 3.02
N TRP A 79 1.64 -4.60 4.30
CA TRP A 79 2.81 -5.34 4.73
C TRP A 79 2.41 -6.81 4.80
N LYS A 80 2.78 -7.59 3.78
CA LYS A 80 2.37 -8.99 3.61
C LYS A 80 3.46 -9.91 4.11
N THR A 81 3.16 -10.89 4.95
CA THR A 81 4.05 -11.99 5.31
C THR A 81 3.85 -13.20 4.39
N TYR A 82 4.86 -14.07 4.31
CA TYR A 82 4.84 -15.27 3.47
C TYR A 82 5.24 -16.54 4.22
N ASP A 83 5.59 -16.45 5.49
CA ASP A 83 6.02 -17.64 6.25
C ASP A 83 4.81 -18.41 6.77
N GLU A 84 4.33 -19.35 5.95
CA GLU A 84 3.16 -20.20 6.19
C GLU A 84 3.17 -20.91 7.56
N LYS A 85 4.35 -21.11 8.18
CA LYS A 85 4.45 -21.73 9.50
C LYS A 85 3.99 -20.82 10.64
N PHE A 86 3.90 -19.52 10.39
CA PHE A 86 3.54 -18.50 11.36
C PHE A 86 2.34 -17.64 10.92
N VAL A 87 1.84 -17.90 9.73
CA VAL A 87 0.55 -17.42 9.22
C VAL A 87 -0.51 -18.43 9.66
N VAL A 88 -1.04 -18.28 10.87
CA VAL A 88 -2.08 -19.19 11.36
C VAL A 88 -3.47 -18.76 10.84
N ASP A 89 -3.72 -17.46 10.67
CA ASP A 89 -5.05 -16.95 10.28
C ASP A 89 -5.06 -15.72 9.34
N ASP A 90 -4.06 -14.81 9.38
CA ASP A 90 -3.89 -13.67 8.45
C ASP A 90 -2.40 -13.37 8.26
N ASP A 91 -2.01 -13.27 7.00
CA ASP A 91 -0.64 -12.98 6.57
C ASP A 91 -0.42 -11.49 6.27
N ILE A 92 -1.30 -10.59 6.71
CA ILE A 92 -1.13 -9.14 6.49
C ILE A 92 -1.09 -8.39 7.84
N PRO A 93 0.07 -8.32 8.51
CA PRO A 93 0.18 -7.65 9.81
C PRO A 93 -0.13 -6.15 9.81
N ALA A 94 -0.09 -5.49 8.65
CA ALA A 94 -0.50 -4.10 8.52
C ALA A 94 -1.08 -3.84 7.13
N ARG A 95 -2.23 -3.16 7.07
CA ARG A 95 -2.90 -2.77 5.82
C ARG A 95 -3.62 -1.45 5.93
N LEU A 96 -3.61 -0.68 4.84
CA LEU A 96 -4.49 0.46 4.65
C LEU A 96 -5.69 -0.01 3.83
N VAL A 97 -6.90 0.23 4.32
CA VAL A 97 -8.14 -0.24 3.69
C VAL A 97 -9.03 0.94 3.33
N PHE A 98 -9.42 1.00 2.07
CA PHE A 98 -10.40 1.95 1.58
C PHE A 98 -11.79 1.59 2.14
N GLN A 99 -12.44 2.51 2.85
CA GLN A 99 -13.71 2.28 3.54
C GLN A 99 -14.61 3.53 3.39
N SER A 100 -15.85 3.52 3.89
CA SER A 100 -16.78 4.67 3.80
C SER A 100 -16.24 5.95 4.48
N ASN A 101 -15.53 5.76 5.59
CA ASN A 101 -14.42 6.60 6.05
C ASN A 101 -13.20 5.68 5.93
N ASN A 102 -12.09 6.09 5.35
CA ASN A 102 -10.99 5.17 5.09
C ASN A 102 -10.27 4.84 6.39
N ASP A 103 -9.89 3.58 6.57
CA ASP A 103 -9.34 3.09 7.84
C ASP A 103 -7.97 2.47 7.59
N VAL A 104 -6.98 2.80 8.43
CA VAL A 104 -5.84 1.90 8.62
C VAL A 104 -6.24 0.84 9.63
N LYS A 105 -6.04 -0.41 9.22
CA LYS A 105 -6.12 -1.55 10.12
C LYS A 105 -4.72 -2.11 10.28
N THR A 106 -4.15 -1.92 11.46
CA THR A 106 -2.92 -2.65 11.83
C THR A 106 -3.34 -3.91 12.56
N ASP A 107 -2.80 -5.04 12.15
CA ASP A 107 -3.03 -6.34 12.78
C ASP A 107 -1.70 -6.95 13.24
N PRO A 108 -1.08 -6.39 14.29
CA PRO A 108 0.24 -6.82 14.71
C PRO A 108 0.37 -8.27 15.21
N SER A 109 -0.71 -9.05 15.33
CA SER A 109 -0.62 -10.45 15.78
C SER A 109 -1.89 -11.34 15.74
N ASN A 110 -3.07 -10.97 15.23
CA ASN A 110 -4.20 -11.92 15.20
C ASN A 110 -5.38 -11.53 14.30
N ALA A 111 -5.63 -12.37 13.29
CA ALA A 111 -6.56 -12.24 12.16
C ALA A 111 -8.03 -11.88 12.44
N ASP A 112 -8.48 -11.91 13.68
CA ASP A 112 -9.89 -11.66 14.02
C ASP A 112 -10.13 -10.30 14.68
N LYS A 113 -9.09 -9.52 14.99
CA LYS A 113 -9.22 -8.28 15.80
C LYS A 113 -8.24 -7.17 15.42
N GLY A 114 -8.00 -6.97 14.12
CA GLY A 114 -7.21 -5.82 13.63
C GLY A 114 -7.63 -4.52 14.32
N ILE A 115 -6.69 -3.87 15.01
CA ILE A 115 -6.95 -2.62 15.73
C ILE A 115 -7.07 -1.53 14.67
N LYS A 116 -8.21 -0.83 14.66
CA LYS A 116 -8.37 0.40 13.88
C LYS A 116 -7.38 1.41 14.45
N ALA A 117 -6.33 1.68 13.67
CA ALA A 117 -5.21 2.53 14.06
C ALA A 117 -5.46 4.01 13.73
N TRP A 118 -6.22 4.25 12.67
CA TRP A 118 -6.55 5.57 12.15
C TRP A 118 -7.78 5.47 11.24
N GLU A 119 -8.58 6.53 11.22
CA GLU A 119 -9.74 6.68 10.35
C GLU A 119 -9.83 8.12 9.84
N GLU A 120 -9.83 8.29 8.52
CA GLU A 120 -10.15 9.56 7.87
C GLU A 120 -10.77 9.33 6.50
N LYS A 121 -11.60 10.25 6.04
CA LYS A 121 -12.16 10.17 4.70
C LYS A 121 -11.13 10.61 3.64
N ILE A 122 -10.57 9.65 2.91
CA ILE A 122 -9.88 9.89 1.63
C ILE A 122 -10.89 10.42 0.61
N THR A 123 -10.53 11.55 0.00
CA THR A 123 -11.30 12.20 -1.06
C THR A 123 -10.76 11.74 -2.40
N LEU A 124 -11.64 11.19 -3.25
CA LEU A 124 -11.27 10.81 -4.61
C LEU A 124 -10.83 12.06 -5.39
N GLY A 125 -9.82 11.88 -6.24
CA GLY A 125 -9.21 12.99 -6.98
C GLY A 125 -8.41 13.97 -6.11
N LYS A 126 -8.10 13.65 -4.85
CA LYS A 126 -7.04 14.32 -4.09
C LYS A 126 -5.77 13.45 -4.10
N THR A 127 -4.61 14.11 -4.20
CA THR A 127 -3.31 13.48 -4.02
C THR A 127 -2.96 13.41 -2.54
N TYR A 128 -2.52 12.25 -2.09
CA TYR A 128 -2.10 11.97 -0.72
C TYR A 128 -0.65 11.51 -0.70
N ARG A 129 0.06 11.88 0.36
CA ARG A 129 1.40 11.37 0.67
C ARG A 129 1.32 10.43 1.86
N PHE A 130 1.72 9.18 1.69
CA PHE A 130 1.81 8.21 2.77
C PHE A 130 3.26 7.99 3.14
N GLY A 131 3.56 8.05 4.44
CA GLY A 131 4.81 7.58 5.03
C GLY A 131 4.51 6.43 5.98
N ILE A 132 5.21 5.32 5.88
CA ILE A 132 4.96 4.12 6.68
C ILE A 132 6.29 3.62 7.23
N ILE A 133 6.31 3.31 8.52
CA ILE A 133 7.47 2.75 9.20
C ILE A 133 7.08 1.39 9.75
N VAL A 134 7.86 0.37 9.41
CA VAL A 134 7.69 -0.98 9.95
C VAL A 134 8.99 -1.42 10.59
N ASN A 135 8.96 -1.61 11.90
CA ASN A 135 10.04 -2.24 12.64
C ASN A 135 9.73 -3.73 12.85
N THR A 136 10.63 -4.57 12.37
CA THR A 136 10.51 -6.03 12.34
C THR A 136 11.13 -6.71 13.56
N SER A 137 11.35 -5.98 14.65
CA SER A 137 11.76 -6.60 15.91
C SER A 137 10.65 -7.52 16.42
N GLN A 138 11.01 -8.75 16.78
CA GLN A 138 10.01 -9.71 17.28
C GLN A 138 9.52 -9.36 18.69
N LYS A 139 10.32 -8.61 19.46
CA LYS A 139 10.01 -8.20 20.83
C LYS A 139 9.58 -6.74 20.95
N HIS A 140 10.12 -5.88 20.10
CA HIS A 140 9.94 -4.43 20.18
C HIS A 140 9.46 -3.82 18.85
N GLY A 141 8.88 -4.64 17.99
CA GLY A 141 8.36 -4.23 16.70
C GLY A 141 7.29 -3.17 16.83
N TYR A 142 7.16 -2.36 15.79
CA TYR A 142 6.15 -1.32 15.72
C TYR A 142 5.79 -0.96 14.29
N PHE A 143 4.59 -0.42 14.13
CA PHE A 143 4.11 0.26 12.95
C PHE A 143 3.86 1.73 13.27
N GLN A 144 4.13 2.61 12.31
CA GLN A 144 3.78 4.02 12.39
C GLN A 144 3.44 4.54 11.00
N MET A 145 2.42 5.38 10.89
CA MET A 145 2.01 5.97 9.62
C MET A 145 1.88 7.48 9.69
N TYR A 146 2.25 8.12 8.60
CA TYR A 146 2.11 9.53 8.29
C TYR A 146 1.18 9.71 7.09
N VAL A 147 0.32 10.72 7.14
CA VAL A 147 -0.50 11.17 6.02
C VAL A 147 -0.26 12.65 5.82
N ASP A 148 0.13 13.04 4.60
CA ASP A 148 0.45 14.42 4.24
C ASP A 148 1.43 15.08 5.23
N GLY A 149 2.42 14.30 5.69
CA GLY A 149 3.46 14.74 6.63
C GLY A 149 3.11 14.66 8.11
N HIS A 150 1.87 14.37 8.47
CA HIS A 150 1.40 14.32 9.85
C HIS A 150 1.41 12.89 10.38
N ASP A 151 1.97 12.66 11.58
CA ASP A 151 1.87 11.37 12.26
C ASP A 151 0.42 11.14 12.70
N VAL A 152 -0.19 10.06 12.19
CA VAL A 152 -1.62 9.78 12.44
C VAL A 152 -1.89 8.56 13.30
N THR A 153 -0.86 7.76 13.61
CA THR A 153 -1.01 6.55 14.44
C THR A 153 -0.17 6.57 15.71
N GLY A 154 0.88 7.39 15.78
CA GLY A 154 1.99 7.14 16.68
C GLY A 154 2.62 5.77 16.43
N ARG A 155 3.39 5.27 17.39
CA ARG A 155 3.99 3.91 17.31
C ARG A 155 3.05 2.87 17.91
N ILE A 156 2.50 2.03 17.05
CA ILE A 156 1.69 0.88 17.43
C ILE A 156 2.63 -0.30 17.62
N LYS A 157 2.76 -0.77 18.87
CA LYS A 157 3.64 -1.90 19.21
C LYS A 157 3.06 -3.21 18.72
N GLY A 158 3.91 -4.11 18.23
CA GLY A 158 3.45 -5.39 17.71
C GLY A 158 4.51 -6.17 16.94
N ASN A 159 4.17 -7.39 16.54
CA ASN A 159 5.07 -8.21 15.76
C ASN A 159 4.72 -8.15 14.27
N TYR A 160 5.45 -7.32 13.53
CA TYR A 160 5.26 -7.15 12.09
C TYR A 160 6.15 -8.09 11.25
N LEU A 161 6.79 -9.07 11.87
CA LEU A 161 7.50 -10.17 11.19
C LEU A 161 7.37 -11.47 12.00
N PRO A 162 6.14 -12.00 12.18
CA PRO A 162 5.90 -13.18 13.00
C PRO A 162 6.68 -14.38 12.48
N GLY A 163 7.57 -14.91 13.32
CA GLY A 163 8.33 -16.16 13.12
C GLY A 163 9.39 -16.20 12.00
N GLY A 164 9.43 -15.22 11.10
CA GLY A 164 10.46 -15.10 10.08
C GLY A 164 11.80 -14.59 10.62
N THR A 165 12.91 -15.05 10.04
CA THR A 165 14.27 -14.51 10.29
C THR A 165 14.82 -13.67 9.13
N LYS A 166 14.43 -14.02 7.90
CA LYS A 166 14.67 -13.31 6.63
C LYS A 166 13.60 -13.78 5.64
N GLY A 167 13.28 -12.99 4.61
CA GLY A 167 12.52 -13.54 3.47
C GLY A 167 11.01 -13.49 3.63
N ALA A 168 10.52 -13.17 4.83
CA ALA A 168 9.19 -13.56 5.24
C ALA A 168 8.13 -12.48 5.08
N ALA A 169 8.43 -11.32 4.47
CA ALA A 169 7.44 -10.26 4.24
C ALA A 169 7.77 -9.35 3.05
N SER A 170 6.80 -8.61 2.52
CA SER A 170 7.07 -7.58 1.51
C SER A 170 6.02 -6.47 1.58
N PRO A 171 6.43 -5.19 1.54
CA PRO A 171 5.51 -4.08 1.37
C PRO A 171 4.98 -4.04 -0.07
N LYS A 172 3.68 -3.78 -0.19
CA LYS A 172 2.98 -3.67 -1.46
C LYS A 172 2.05 -2.47 -1.48
N VAL A 173 1.90 -1.91 -2.67
CA VAL A 173 1.00 -0.79 -2.96
C VAL A 173 0.19 -1.12 -4.21
N GLY A 174 -1.09 -0.73 -4.22
CA GLY A 174 -1.96 -0.92 -5.38
C GLY A 174 -3.39 -1.18 -4.95
N PHE A 175 -4.02 -2.21 -5.51
CA PHE A 175 -5.38 -2.63 -5.18
C PHE A 175 -5.43 -4.13 -4.93
N TYR A 176 -5.92 -4.54 -3.76
CA TYR A 176 -6.16 -5.93 -3.40
C TYR A 176 -7.53 -6.14 -2.73
N GLY A 177 -8.29 -7.11 -3.23
CA GLY A 177 -9.65 -7.43 -2.76
C GLY A 177 -10.75 -6.68 -3.52
N ALA A 178 -11.91 -6.54 -2.87
CA ALA A 178 -13.15 -5.89 -3.38
C ALA A 178 -13.33 -6.06 -4.91
N GLU A 179 -13.83 -7.24 -5.30
CA GLU A 179 -13.89 -7.69 -6.70
C GLU A 179 -14.94 -6.95 -7.54
N GLU A 180 -15.78 -6.14 -6.91
CA GLU A 180 -16.80 -5.35 -7.58
C GLU A 180 -16.22 -4.03 -8.14
N GLY A 181 -16.64 -3.69 -9.37
CA GLY A 181 -16.32 -2.43 -10.01
C GLY A 181 -14.87 -2.29 -10.49
N VAL A 182 -14.63 -1.19 -11.22
CA VAL A 182 -13.31 -0.80 -11.74
C VAL A 182 -12.65 0.16 -10.76
N GLN A 183 -11.37 -0.09 -10.46
CA GLN A 183 -10.58 0.71 -9.54
C GLN A 183 -9.37 1.32 -10.24
N ASP A 184 -9.17 2.61 -10.04
CA ASP A 184 -8.16 3.41 -10.71
C ASP A 184 -7.45 4.33 -9.72
N SER A 185 -6.12 4.29 -9.74
CA SER A 185 -5.27 5.25 -9.05
C SER A 185 -4.03 5.59 -9.85
N TYR A 186 -3.42 6.72 -9.51
CA TYR A 186 -2.17 7.20 -10.06
C TYR A 186 -1.14 7.29 -8.94
N VAL A 187 -0.06 6.53 -9.06
CA VAL A 187 1.06 6.50 -8.11
C VAL A 187 2.24 7.24 -8.72
N TYR A 188 2.80 8.22 -8.00
CA TYR A 188 3.80 9.14 -8.54
C TYR A 188 5.23 8.76 -8.10
N ASP A 189 5.43 8.73 -6.78
CA ASP A 189 6.71 8.38 -6.17
C ASP A 189 6.50 7.18 -5.26
N VAL A 190 7.47 6.25 -5.25
CA VAL A 190 7.54 5.13 -4.31
C VAL A 190 8.98 5.03 -3.83
N VAL A 191 9.17 5.05 -2.52
CA VAL A 191 10.49 4.92 -1.90
C VAL A 191 10.43 3.88 -0.80
N LEU A 192 11.45 3.02 -0.79
CA LEU A 192 11.76 2.13 0.31
C LEU A 192 13.19 2.41 0.76
N GLY A 193 13.33 2.80 2.02
CA GLY A 193 14.60 3.14 2.65
C GLY A 193 14.78 2.45 3.99
N THR A 194 15.87 2.81 4.67
CA THR A 194 16.26 2.25 5.97
C THR A 194 16.38 3.32 7.05
N ARG A 195 16.12 4.59 6.69
CA ARG A 195 16.12 5.73 7.62
C ARG A 195 14.98 6.69 7.28
N MET A 196 14.53 7.43 8.28
CA MET A 196 13.50 8.47 8.13
C MET A 196 13.80 9.44 6.99
N LYS A 197 15.03 9.94 6.90
CA LYS A 197 15.43 10.89 5.86
C LYS A 197 15.26 10.37 4.42
N ASP A 198 15.26 9.06 4.23
CA ASP A 198 15.10 8.47 2.91
C ASP A 198 13.66 8.67 2.40
N ILE A 199 12.67 8.88 3.29
CA ILE A 199 11.26 9.02 2.94
C ILE A 199 10.66 10.40 3.22
N GLN A 200 11.36 11.28 3.94
CA GLN A 200 10.81 12.54 4.47
C GLN A 200 10.15 13.40 3.38
N GLU A 201 10.85 13.63 2.27
CA GLU A 201 10.35 14.46 1.17
C GLU A 201 9.08 13.86 0.55
N VAL A 202 9.11 12.57 0.20
CA VAL A 202 8.00 11.86 -0.45
C VAL A 202 6.78 11.76 0.47
N ALA A 203 6.99 11.52 1.77
CA ALA A 203 5.93 11.46 2.77
C ALA A 203 5.42 12.86 3.20
N GLY A 204 6.10 13.95 2.81
CA GLY A 204 5.79 15.31 3.23
C GLY A 204 6.13 15.61 4.70
N ILE A 205 6.96 14.78 5.34
CA ILE A 205 7.32 14.93 6.75
C ILE A 205 8.29 16.11 6.89
N PRO A 206 8.01 17.11 7.73
CA PRO A 206 8.91 18.25 7.93
C PRO A 206 10.31 17.80 8.34
N GLY A 207 11.32 18.29 7.63
CA GLY A 207 12.72 18.12 8.00
C GLY A 207 13.04 18.98 9.22
N GLY A 208 12.97 18.39 10.42
CA GLY A 208 13.60 18.98 11.60
C GLY A 208 15.10 18.73 11.54
N TRP A 209 15.89 19.81 11.47
CA TRP A 209 17.34 19.78 11.61
C TRP A 209 17.74 19.69 13.08
#